data_AF-A0A7K4G1U5-F1
#
_entry.id   AF-A0A7K4G1U5-F1
#
_cell.length_a   1.000
_cell.length_b   1.000
_cell.length_c   1.000
_cell.angle_alpha   90.00
_cell.angle_beta   90.00
_cell.angle_gamma   90.00
#
_symmetry.space_group_name_H-M   'P 1'
#
loop_
_entity.id
_entity.type
_entity.pdbx_description
1 polymer ?
#
loop_
_entity_poly.entity_id
_entity_poly.type
_entity_poly.pdbx_seq_one_letter_code
_entity_poly.pdbx_strand_id
1 'polypeptide(L)'
;LRHSLFHADPHPGNISVTDDGKLILYDYGMVGRLDNETRLRLIRLYLALVEKDPPRTVNAMADLGMLTPDFNRSVIEKGIELAVRAMHGKKPDEMEVQSLMELANKTMSKFPFVLPKNLALYMRMASIIEGIYKTHKVDFKFVKVLREILEKEHLIKDAYIEEIKYSFQRFAKSIDATISIAPELKKFIDENRSLQFLNAKPKSNILLSGSIVSSAIFVGSTVLYASNELLGITGMISSLIIMSIFTIFRKH
;
A
#
# COMPACT_ATOMS: atom_id res chain seq x y z
N LEU A 1 -15.96 -7.07 0.36
CA LEU A 1 -14.77 -7.33 1.22
C LEU A 1 -14.85 -8.70 1.91
N ARG A 2 -15.96 -9.04 2.59
CA ARG A 2 -16.20 -10.40 3.09
C ARG A 2 -16.19 -11.44 1.96
N HIS A 3 -16.92 -11.16 0.90
CA HIS A 3 -16.93 -11.97 -0.33
C HIS A 3 -16.15 -11.27 -1.45
N SER A 4 -15.69 -12.08 -2.41
CA SER A 4 -15.03 -11.63 -3.65
C SER A 4 -16.01 -11.04 -4.67
N LEU A 5 -17.31 -11.06 -4.37
CA LEU A 5 -18.38 -10.57 -5.23
C LEU A 5 -18.91 -9.22 -4.73
N PHE A 6 -19.35 -8.38 -5.65
CA PHE A 6 -20.01 -7.11 -5.35
C PHE A 6 -21.09 -6.81 -6.39
N HIS A 7 -22.14 -6.10 -5.97
CA HIS A 7 -23.18 -5.62 -6.87
C HIS A 7 -22.67 -4.38 -7.60
N ALA A 8 -22.38 -4.47 -8.90
CA ALA A 8 -21.74 -3.40 -9.65
C ALA A 8 -22.69 -2.26 -10.04
N ASP A 9 -24.02 -2.48 -9.99
CA ASP A 9 -25.03 -1.46 -10.31
C ASP A 9 -26.12 -1.28 -9.24
N PRO A 10 -25.80 -0.75 -8.04
CA PRO A 10 -26.78 -0.55 -6.97
C PRO A 10 -27.69 0.67 -7.25
N HIS A 11 -28.24 0.78 -8.46
CA HIS A 11 -29.10 1.90 -8.84
C HIS A 11 -30.33 1.97 -7.92
N PRO A 12 -30.82 3.16 -7.52
CA PRO A 12 -31.95 3.28 -6.61
C PRO A 12 -33.20 2.48 -7.02
N GLY A 13 -33.44 2.32 -8.32
CA GLY A 13 -34.55 1.51 -8.83
C GLY A 13 -34.44 0.01 -8.54
N ASN A 14 -33.23 -0.49 -8.26
CA ASN A 14 -32.94 -1.88 -7.98
C ASN A 14 -32.82 -2.19 -6.48
N ILE A 15 -33.08 -1.19 -5.61
CA ILE A 15 -32.95 -1.31 -4.16
C ILE A 15 -34.22 -0.80 -3.48
N SER A 16 -34.74 -1.57 -2.51
CA SER A 16 -35.79 -1.12 -1.60
C SER A 16 -35.43 -1.44 -0.15
N VAL A 17 -36.13 -0.82 0.79
CA VAL A 17 -35.96 -1.06 2.21
C VAL A 17 -37.30 -1.53 2.77
N THR A 18 -37.30 -2.63 3.50
CA THR A 18 -38.49 -3.10 4.22
C THR A 18 -38.76 -2.24 5.46
N ASP A 19 -39.96 -2.35 6.02
CA ASP A 19 -40.32 -1.63 7.25
C ASP A 19 -39.42 -1.98 8.45
N ASP A 20 -38.82 -3.18 8.47
CA ASP A 20 -37.84 -3.62 9.48
C ASP A 20 -36.37 -3.25 9.12
N GLY A 21 -36.15 -2.44 8.08
CA GLY A 21 -34.84 -1.89 7.73
C GLY A 21 -33.93 -2.82 6.94
N LYS A 22 -34.44 -3.91 6.36
CA LYS A 22 -33.66 -4.80 5.49
C LYS A 22 -33.65 -4.27 4.06
N LEU A 23 -32.51 -4.42 3.40
CA LEU A 23 -32.37 -4.10 1.98
C LEU A 23 -32.90 -5.24 1.11
N ILE A 24 -33.78 -4.90 0.15
CA ILE A 24 -34.23 -5.76 -0.93
C ILE A 24 -33.47 -5.34 -2.20
N LEU A 25 -32.86 -6.30 -2.89
CA LEU A 25 -32.23 -6.10 -4.19
C LEU A 25 -33.08 -6.79 -5.26
N TYR A 26 -33.51 -6.05 -6.29
CA TYR A 26 -34.36 -6.60 -7.35
C TYR A 26 -33.58 -7.16 -8.53
N ASP A 27 -32.40 -6.61 -8.80
CA ASP A 27 -31.58 -6.95 -9.94
C ASP A 27 -30.25 -7.56 -9.47
N TYR A 28 -29.73 -8.50 -10.25
CA TYR A 28 -28.40 -9.11 -10.09
C TYR A 28 -27.68 -9.21 -11.44
N GLY A 29 -28.16 -8.52 -12.47
CA GLY A 29 -27.63 -8.56 -13.84
C GLY A 29 -26.21 -8.00 -13.97
N MET A 30 -25.77 -7.16 -13.03
CA MET A 30 -24.42 -6.60 -13.00
C MET A 30 -23.72 -6.90 -11.67
N VAL A 31 -23.14 -8.10 -11.57
CA VAL A 31 -22.29 -8.52 -10.44
C VAL A 31 -20.84 -8.55 -10.88
N GLY A 32 -19.98 -7.87 -10.13
CA GLY A 32 -18.54 -7.89 -10.32
C GLY A 32 -17.85 -8.89 -9.40
N ARG A 33 -16.68 -9.37 -9.81
CA ARG A 33 -15.79 -10.19 -8.98
C ARG A 33 -14.42 -9.53 -8.87
N LEU A 34 -13.93 -9.41 -7.65
CA LEU A 34 -12.55 -9.06 -7.35
C LEU A 34 -11.77 -10.35 -7.19
N ASP A 35 -10.64 -10.48 -7.88
CA ASP A 35 -9.68 -11.52 -7.57
C ASP A 35 -9.11 -11.31 -6.15
N ASN A 36 -8.56 -12.36 -5.55
CA ASN A 36 -8.08 -12.32 -4.18
C ASN A 36 -6.95 -11.30 -3.97
N GLU A 37 -6.10 -11.11 -4.98
CA GLU A 37 -4.97 -10.19 -4.90
C GLU A 37 -5.47 -8.74 -4.86
N THR A 38 -6.33 -8.35 -5.80
CA THR A 38 -6.97 -7.02 -5.83
C THR A 38 -7.75 -6.77 -4.54
N ARG A 39 -8.51 -7.77 -4.06
CA ARG A 39 -9.26 -7.68 -2.80
C ARG A 39 -8.33 -7.40 -1.62
N LEU A 40 -7.21 -8.11 -1.48
CA LEU A 40 -6.26 -7.90 -0.38
C LEU A 40 -5.57 -6.53 -0.47
N ARG A 41 -5.21 -6.08 -1.67
CA ARG A 41 -4.65 -4.75 -1.89
C ARG A 41 -5.65 -3.64 -1.52
N LEU A 42 -6.93 -3.80 -1.83
CA LEU A 42 -8.00 -2.90 -1.37
C LEU A 42 -8.13 -2.88 0.16
N ILE A 43 -8.06 -4.04 0.81
CA ILE A 43 -8.10 -4.13 2.28
C ILE A 43 -6.89 -3.37 2.88
N ARG A 44 -5.69 -3.53 2.31
CA ARG A 44 -4.48 -2.78 2.73
C ARG A 44 -4.66 -1.28 2.57
N LEU A 45 -5.24 -0.83 1.46
CA LEU A 45 -5.57 0.59 1.24
C LEU A 45 -6.52 1.11 2.32
N TYR A 46 -7.59 0.36 2.60
CA TYR A 46 -8.58 0.72 3.61
C TYR A 46 -8.01 0.77 5.02
N LEU A 47 -7.14 -0.18 5.38
CA LEU A 47 -6.47 -0.19 6.67
C LEU A 47 -5.56 1.05 6.82
N ALA A 48 -4.78 1.38 5.78
CA ALA A 48 -3.93 2.57 5.79
C ALA A 48 -4.71 3.89 5.97
N LEU A 49 -5.90 3.97 5.35
CA LEU A 49 -6.80 5.11 5.52
C LEU A 49 -7.36 5.21 6.95
N VAL A 50 -7.76 4.08 7.54
CA VAL A 50 -8.27 4.02 8.92
C VAL A 50 -7.19 4.41 9.93
N GLU A 51 -5.96 3.99 9.69
CA GLU A 51 -4.80 4.29 10.55
C GLU A 51 -4.21 5.69 10.31
N LYS A 52 -4.69 6.41 9.29
CA LYS A 52 -4.24 7.76 8.95
C LYS A 52 -2.75 7.80 8.60
N ASP A 53 -2.31 6.84 7.81
CA ASP A 53 -0.92 6.73 7.35
C ASP A 53 -0.84 7.08 5.84
N PRO A 54 -0.52 8.34 5.48
CA PRO A 54 -0.42 8.75 4.08
C PRO A 54 0.66 7.98 3.30
N PRO A 55 1.90 7.78 3.82
CA PRO A 55 2.89 6.98 3.13
C PRO A 55 2.43 5.56 2.79
N ARG A 56 1.77 4.88 3.75
CA ARG A 56 1.21 3.54 3.56
C ARG A 56 0.04 3.55 2.58
N THR A 57 -0.78 4.59 2.61
CA THR A 57 -1.88 4.79 1.65
C THR A 57 -1.34 4.93 0.23
N VAL A 58 -0.31 5.77 0.01
CA VAL A 58 0.34 5.91 -1.30
C VAL A 58 0.89 4.59 -1.81
N ASN A 59 1.55 3.82 -0.94
CA ASN A 59 2.07 2.50 -1.30
C ASN A 59 0.95 1.55 -1.74
N ALA A 60 -0.18 1.52 -1.02
CA ALA A 60 -1.32 0.67 -1.38
C ALA A 60 -1.99 1.13 -2.68
N MET A 61 -2.08 2.45 -2.93
CA MET A 61 -2.60 3.00 -4.19
C MET A 61 -1.70 2.64 -5.38
N ALA A 62 -0.38 2.78 -5.23
CA ALA A 62 0.59 2.36 -6.23
C ALA A 62 0.50 0.85 -6.51
N ASP A 63 0.40 0.02 -5.45
CA ASP A 63 0.22 -1.43 -5.58
C ASP A 63 -1.09 -1.76 -6.32
N LEU A 64 -2.16 -0.96 -6.18
CA LEU A 64 -3.41 -1.13 -6.93
C LEU A 64 -3.36 -0.63 -8.38
N GLY A 65 -2.25 -0.01 -8.80
CA GLY A 65 -2.14 0.62 -10.13
C GLY A 65 -2.94 1.93 -10.24
N MET A 66 -3.27 2.56 -9.12
CA MET A 66 -4.02 3.82 -9.10
C MET A 66 -3.15 5.06 -9.36
N LEU A 67 -1.83 4.88 -9.41
CA LEU A 67 -0.86 5.96 -9.61
C LEU A 67 -0.01 5.68 -10.85
N THR A 68 0.30 6.71 -11.63
CA THR A 68 1.26 6.62 -12.74
C THR A 68 2.66 6.30 -12.21
N PRO A 69 3.57 5.67 -12.99
CA PRO A 69 4.91 5.31 -12.51
C PRO A 69 5.80 6.50 -12.12
N ASP A 70 5.54 7.67 -12.68
CA ASP A 70 6.32 8.91 -12.58
C ASP A 70 5.74 9.92 -11.58
N PHE A 71 4.78 9.50 -10.74
CA PHE A 71 4.12 10.39 -9.80
C PHE A 71 5.08 11.01 -8.77
N ASN A 72 4.84 12.27 -8.40
CA ASN A 72 5.57 12.89 -7.31
C ASN A 72 5.03 12.39 -5.95
N ARG A 73 5.77 11.48 -5.31
CA ARG A 73 5.37 10.87 -4.05
C ARG A 73 5.02 11.87 -2.95
N SER A 74 5.87 12.86 -2.71
CA SER A 74 5.70 13.82 -1.62
C SER A 74 4.41 14.65 -1.78
N VAL A 75 4.08 15.02 -3.02
CA VAL A 75 2.83 15.75 -3.32
C VAL A 75 1.61 14.88 -3.02
N ILE A 76 1.64 13.62 -3.44
CA ILE A 76 0.50 12.72 -3.25
C ILE A 76 0.33 12.35 -1.76
N GLU A 77 1.42 12.10 -1.03
CA GLU A 77 1.37 11.91 0.42
C GLU A 77 0.74 13.11 1.11
N LYS A 78 1.14 14.34 0.74
CA LYS A 78 0.57 15.55 1.35
C LYS A 78 -0.90 15.76 1.00
N GLY A 79 -1.29 15.44 -0.24
CA GLY A 79 -2.69 15.47 -0.66
C GLY A 79 -3.56 14.48 0.13
N ILE A 80 -3.07 13.26 0.33
CA ILE A 80 -3.74 12.25 1.14
C ILE A 80 -3.82 12.68 2.60
N GLU A 81 -2.76 13.27 3.16
CA GLU A 81 -2.77 13.79 4.53
C GLU A 81 -3.88 14.84 4.73
N LEU A 82 -4.04 15.78 3.79
CA LEU A 82 -5.12 16.76 3.81
C LEU A 82 -6.50 16.09 3.71
N ALA A 83 -6.66 15.14 2.79
CA ALA A 83 -7.92 14.41 2.60
C ALA A 83 -8.31 13.60 3.84
N VAL A 84 -7.35 12.90 4.45
CA VAL A 84 -7.56 12.16 5.71
C VAL A 84 -7.94 13.11 6.84
N ARG A 85 -7.25 14.25 7.00
CA ARG A 85 -7.63 15.27 8.00
C ARG A 85 -9.09 15.73 7.80
N ALA A 86 -9.48 16.01 6.55
CA ALA A 86 -10.84 16.42 6.20
C ALA A 86 -11.88 15.36 6.54
N MET A 87 -11.63 14.08 6.23
CA MET A 87 -12.53 12.95 6.56
C MET A 87 -12.74 12.79 8.07
N HIS A 88 -11.79 13.25 8.89
CA HIS A 88 -11.87 13.22 10.35
C HIS A 88 -12.37 14.53 10.98
N GLY A 89 -12.99 15.41 10.18
CA GLY A 89 -13.61 16.65 10.66
C GLY A 89 -12.64 17.81 10.87
N LYS A 90 -11.37 17.68 10.47
CA LYS A 90 -10.40 18.78 10.46
C LYS A 90 -10.32 19.36 9.06
N LYS A 91 -10.98 20.50 8.83
CA LYS A 91 -10.88 21.20 7.55
C LYS A 91 -9.43 21.65 7.32
N PRO A 92 -8.83 21.31 6.17
CA PRO A 92 -7.57 21.91 5.76
C PRO A 92 -7.66 23.43 5.67
N ASP A 93 -6.56 24.11 5.99
CA ASP A 93 -6.45 25.55 5.74
C ASP A 93 -6.38 25.82 4.23
N GLU A 94 -7.00 26.90 3.77
CA GLU A 94 -6.99 27.30 2.35
C GLU A 94 -5.55 27.50 1.85
N MET A 95 -4.68 28.05 2.69
CA MET A 95 -3.26 28.23 2.36
C MET A 95 -2.51 26.90 2.15
N GLU A 96 -2.83 25.87 2.95
CA GLU A 96 -2.24 24.53 2.78
C GLU A 96 -2.66 23.91 1.44
N VAL A 97 -3.93 24.06 1.08
CA VAL A 97 -4.48 23.55 -0.19
C VAL A 97 -3.85 24.29 -1.37
N GLN A 98 -3.76 25.62 -1.32
CA GLN A 98 -3.14 26.43 -2.38
C GLN A 98 -1.67 26.06 -2.57
N SER A 99 -0.90 25.95 -1.48
CA SER A 99 0.52 25.56 -1.53
C SER A 99 0.71 24.19 -2.17
N LEU A 100 -0.18 23.24 -1.85
CA LEU A 100 -0.14 21.92 -2.48
C LEU A 100 -0.46 21.97 -3.97
N MET A 101 -1.47 22.75 -4.38
CA MET A 101 -1.83 22.90 -5.79
C MET A 101 -0.70 23.55 -6.59
N GLU A 102 -0.03 24.56 -6.05
CA GLU A 102 1.14 25.16 -6.69
C GLU A 102 2.29 24.16 -6.85
N LEU A 103 2.58 23.38 -5.80
CA LEU A 103 3.60 22.36 -5.85
C LEU A 103 3.25 21.28 -6.87
N ALA A 104 1.98 20.85 -6.92
CA ALA A 104 1.49 19.89 -7.90
C ALA A 104 1.67 20.40 -9.33
N ASN A 105 1.27 21.64 -9.61
CA ASN A 105 1.42 22.27 -10.92
C ASN A 105 2.89 22.42 -11.36
N LYS A 106 3.81 22.65 -10.42
CA LYS A 106 5.25 22.77 -10.70
C LYS A 106 5.93 21.42 -10.94
N THR A 107 5.44 20.36 -10.31
CA THR A 107 6.14 19.06 -10.26
C THR A 107 5.51 17.98 -11.12
N MET A 108 4.25 18.16 -11.54
CA MET A 108 3.52 17.16 -12.31
C MET A 108 2.88 17.80 -13.53
N SER A 109 3.15 17.24 -14.71
CA SER A 109 2.52 17.68 -15.96
C SER A 109 1.07 17.24 -16.08
N LYS A 110 0.71 16.14 -15.40
CA LYS A 110 -0.64 15.57 -15.35
C LYS A 110 -0.93 15.05 -13.96
N PHE A 111 -2.19 15.07 -13.56
CA PHE A 111 -2.62 14.50 -12.28
C PHE A 111 -2.40 12.97 -12.32
N PRO A 112 -1.69 12.37 -11.34
CA PRO A 112 -1.13 11.03 -11.50
C PRO A 112 -2.12 9.90 -11.21
N PHE A 113 -3.40 10.20 -10.97
CA PHE A 113 -4.40 9.20 -10.64
C PHE A 113 -4.93 8.52 -11.89
N VAL A 114 -4.83 7.20 -11.93
CA VAL A 114 -5.36 6.35 -12.99
C VAL A 114 -6.41 5.44 -12.38
N LEU A 115 -7.51 5.19 -13.10
CA LEU A 115 -8.52 4.23 -12.68
C LEU A 115 -8.20 2.85 -13.30
N PRO A 116 -7.80 1.84 -12.51
CA PRO A 116 -7.57 0.50 -13.02
C PRO A 116 -8.87 -0.12 -13.56
N LYS A 117 -8.79 -0.80 -14.72
CA LYS A 117 -9.97 -1.41 -15.36
C LYS A 117 -10.68 -2.42 -14.45
N ASN A 118 -9.93 -3.21 -13.69
CA ASN A 118 -10.43 -4.19 -12.72
C ASN A 118 -11.17 -3.54 -11.53
N LEU A 119 -11.00 -2.24 -11.31
CA LEU A 119 -11.66 -1.47 -10.25
C LEU A 119 -12.76 -0.54 -10.77
N ALA A 120 -12.89 -0.36 -12.08
CA ALA A 120 -13.83 0.60 -12.65
C ALA A 120 -15.29 0.33 -12.23
N LEU A 121 -15.71 -0.94 -12.26
CA LEU A 121 -17.04 -1.35 -11.80
C LEU A 121 -17.23 -1.15 -10.30
N TYR A 122 -16.19 -1.43 -9.51
CA TYR A 122 -16.21 -1.23 -8.07
C TYR A 122 -16.34 0.25 -7.70
N MET A 123 -15.60 1.13 -8.40
CA MET A 123 -15.69 2.58 -8.21
C MET A 123 -17.05 3.12 -8.63
N ARG A 124 -17.62 2.62 -9.73
CA ARG A 124 -18.99 2.98 -10.13
C ARG A 124 -20.00 2.65 -9.03
N MET A 125 -19.96 1.43 -8.50
CA MET A 125 -20.81 1.01 -7.37
C MET A 125 -20.65 1.97 -6.18
N ALA A 126 -19.41 2.26 -5.78
CA ALA A 126 -19.14 3.16 -4.65
C ALA A 126 -19.71 4.57 -4.88
N SER A 127 -19.55 5.13 -6.09
CA SER A 127 -20.09 6.44 -6.44
C SER A 127 -21.63 6.48 -6.44
N ILE A 128 -22.30 5.41 -6.89
CA ILE A 128 -23.77 5.34 -6.85
C ILE A 128 -24.26 5.30 -5.40
N ILE A 129 -23.65 4.46 -4.55
CA ILE A 129 -23.97 4.40 -3.12
C ILE A 129 -23.75 5.76 -2.45
N GLU A 130 -22.67 6.46 -2.83
CA GLU A 130 -22.41 7.82 -2.39
C GLU A 130 -23.51 8.82 -2.77
N GLY A 131 -23.97 8.77 -4.02
CA GLY A 131 -25.11 9.55 -4.46
C GLY A 131 -26.35 9.28 -3.61
N ILE A 132 -26.65 8.01 -3.33
CA ILE A 132 -27.83 7.60 -2.55
C ILE A 132 -27.82 8.21 -1.14
N TYR A 133 -26.73 8.05 -0.39
CA TYR A 133 -26.69 8.55 0.99
C TYR A 133 -26.64 10.08 1.05
N LYS A 134 -26.02 10.75 0.05
CA LYS A 134 -26.03 12.22 -0.05
C LYS A 134 -27.44 12.76 -0.35
N THR A 135 -28.16 12.16 -1.29
CA THR A 135 -29.53 12.57 -1.64
C THR A 135 -30.47 12.42 -0.45
N HIS A 136 -30.31 11.37 0.37
CA HIS A 136 -31.13 11.12 1.54
C HIS A 136 -30.62 11.79 2.83
N LYS A 137 -29.58 12.63 2.75
CA LYS A 137 -28.97 13.35 3.89
C LYS A 137 -28.59 12.42 5.06
N VAL A 138 -28.15 11.22 4.76
CA VAL A 138 -27.70 10.25 5.78
C VAL A 138 -26.32 10.70 6.29
N ASP A 139 -26.16 10.81 7.62
CA ASP A 139 -24.86 11.06 8.26
C ASP A 139 -23.97 9.80 8.20
N PHE A 140 -23.44 9.53 7.01
CA PHE A 140 -22.61 8.38 6.76
C PHE A 140 -21.12 8.69 7.03
N LYS A 141 -20.58 8.08 8.09
CA LYS A 141 -19.17 8.21 8.48
C LYS A 141 -18.36 7.05 7.91
N PHE A 142 -17.94 7.17 6.65
CA PHE A 142 -17.23 6.12 5.90
C PHE A 142 -16.10 5.46 6.70
N VAL A 143 -15.18 6.25 7.26
CA VAL A 143 -14.01 5.71 8.01
C VAL A 143 -14.44 4.91 9.24
N LYS A 144 -15.49 5.34 9.94
CA LYS A 144 -16.02 4.63 11.11
C LYS A 144 -16.59 3.27 10.69
N VAL A 145 -17.45 3.25 9.69
CA VAL A 145 -18.07 2.02 9.16
C VAL A 145 -17.02 1.07 8.60
N LEU A 146 -16.03 1.60 7.88
CA LEU A 146 -14.94 0.82 7.32
C LEU A 146 -14.13 0.12 8.42
N ARG A 147 -13.78 0.84 9.49
CA ARG A 147 -13.08 0.27 10.65
C ARG A 147 -13.88 -0.88 11.28
N GLU A 148 -15.18 -0.66 11.53
CA GLU A 148 -16.06 -1.69 12.10
C GLU A 148 -16.12 -2.94 11.21
N ILE A 149 -16.16 -2.78 9.87
CA ILE A 149 -16.12 -3.91 8.93
C ILE A 149 -14.78 -4.65 9.00
N LEU A 150 -13.65 -3.93 9.01
CA LEU A 150 -12.33 -4.55 9.07
C LEU A 150 -12.12 -5.36 10.36
N GLU A 151 -12.59 -4.84 11.49
CA GLU A 151 -12.55 -5.51 12.79
C GLU A 151 -13.47 -6.73 12.83
N LYS A 152 -14.75 -6.55 12.46
CA LYS A 152 -15.77 -7.62 12.51
C LYS A 152 -15.42 -8.80 11.60
N GLU A 153 -14.91 -8.53 10.40
CA GLU A 153 -14.55 -9.55 9.43
C GLU A 153 -13.12 -10.11 9.64
N HIS A 154 -12.43 -9.71 10.71
CA HIS A 154 -11.08 -10.17 11.08
C HIS A 154 -10.02 -9.92 9.99
N LEU A 155 -10.26 -8.92 9.13
CA LEU A 155 -9.43 -8.63 7.95
C LEU A 155 -8.14 -7.87 8.29
N ILE A 156 -8.05 -7.31 9.50
CA ILE A 156 -6.86 -6.56 9.95
C ILE A 156 -5.63 -7.47 9.97
N LYS A 157 -5.74 -8.69 10.53
CA LYS A 157 -4.62 -9.64 10.61
C LYS A 157 -4.14 -10.03 9.21
N ASP A 158 -5.07 -10.35 8.32
CA ASP A 158 -4.77 -10.73 6.93
C ASP A 158 -4.08 -9.60 6.16
N ALA A 159 -4.52 -8.35 6.39
CA ALA A 159 -3.93 -7.17 5.77
C ALA A 159 -2.47 -6.96 6.18
N TYR A 160 -2.16 -7.13 7.48
CA TYR A 160 -0.80 -7.00 8.00
C TYR A 160 0.12 -8.12 7.51
N ILE A 161 -0.35 -9.38 7.50
CA ILE A 161 0.40 -10.51 6.96
C ILE A 161 0.77 -10.24 5.50
N GLU A 162 -0.20 -9.78 4.70
CA GLU A 162 0.04 -9.58 3.29
C GLU A 162 0.92 -8.37 3.01
N GLU A 163 0.83 -7.32 3.83
CA GLU A 163 1.77 -6.21 3.74
C GLU A 163 3.22 -6.61 4.03
N ILE A 164 3.44 -7.46 5.05
CA ILE A 164 4.78 -7.98 5.35
C ILE A 164 5.31 -8.76 4.15
N LYS A 165 4.48 -9.64 3.58
CA LYS A 165 4.83 -10.43 2.39
C LYS A 165 5.17 -9.53 1.19
N TYR A 166 4.36 -8.51 0.91
CA TYR A 166 4.64 -7.56 -0.17
C TYR A 166 5.93 -6.75 0.09
N SER A 167 6.16 -6.34 1.33
CA SER A 167 7.38 -5.63 1.71
C SER A 167 8.61 -6.51 1.53
N PHE A 168 8.53 -7.78 1.92
CA PHE A 168 9.58 -8.77 1.68
C PHE A 168 9.81 -9.02 0.19
N GLN A 169 8.76 -9.16 -0.61
CA GLN A 169 8.90 -9.34 -2.06
C GLN A 169 9.54 -8.12 -2.75
N ARG A 170 9.15 -6.90 -2.38
CA ARG A 170 9.77 -5.67 -2.90
C ARG A 170 11.24 -5.58 -2.49
N PHE A 171 11.52 -5.90 -1.23
CA PHE A 171 12.88 -5.95 -0.72
C PHE A 171 13.73 -6.97 -1.49
N ALA A 172 13.25 -8.20 -1.69
CA ALA A 172 13.93 -9.22 -2.48
C ALA A 172 14.20 -8.75 -3.92
N LYS A 173 13.21 -8.14 -4.59
CA LYS A 173 13.40 -7.55 -5.93
C LYS A 173 14.42 -6.42 -5.94
N SER A 174 14.45 -5.58 -4.91
CA SER A 174 15.43 -4.49 -4.80
C SER A 174 16.85 -4.99 -4.64
N ILE A 175 17.04 -6.10 -3.89
CA ILE A 175 18.33 -6.78 -3.79
C ILE A 175 18.73 -7.34 -5.15
N ASP A 176 17.81 -8.03 -5.83
CA ASP A 176 18.08 -8.65 -7.13
C ASP A 176 18.50 -7.60 -8.18
N ALA A 177 17.81 -6.46 -8.22
CA ALA A 177 18.18 -5.32 -9.05
C ALA A 177 19.56 -4.75 -8.68
N THR A 178 19.86 -4.63 -7.39
CA THR A 178 21.16 -4.13 -6.91
C THR A 178 22.30 -5.08 -7.27
N ILE A 179 22.09 -6.39 -7.10
CA ILE A 179 23.06 -7.44 -7.48
C ILE A 179 23.29 -7.41 -8.99
N SER A 180 22.22 -7.24 -9.78
CA SER A 180 22.31 -7.20 -11.24
C SER A 180 23.10 -5.99 -11.75
N ILE A 181 22.99 -4.84 -11.08
CA ILE A 181 23.67 -3.60 -11.47
C ILE A 181 25.12 -3.56 -10.96
N ALA A 182 25.44 -4.25 -9.86
CA ALA A 182 26.77 -4.18 -9.23
C ALA A 182 27.96 -4.48 -10.19
N PRO A 183 27.91 -5.47 -11.09
CA PRO A 183 28.98 -5.72 -12.06
C PRO A 183 29.15 -4.59 -13.09
N GLU A 184 28.04 -4.05 -13.59
CA GLU A 184 28.05 -2.94 -14.56
C GLU A 184 28.52 -1.65 -13.93
N LEU A 185 28.09 -1.36 -12.70
CA LEU A 185 28.57 -0.21 -11.93
C LEU A 185 30.07 -0.32 -11.66
N LYS A 186 30.56 -1.52 -11.30
CA LYS A 186 31.98 -1.77 -11.12
C LYS A 186 32.76 -1.54 -12.42
N LYS A 187 32.25 -2.06 -13.55
CA LYS A 187 32.85 -1.87 -14.88
C LYS A 187 32.90 -0.39 -15.26
N PHE A 188 31.81 0.35 -15.05
CA PHE A 188 31.74 1.79 -15.32
C PHE A 188 32.73 2.60 -14.45
N ILE A 189 32.90 2.23 -13.19
CA ILE A 189 33.89 2.84 -12.27
C ILE A 189 35.33 2.52 -12.72
N ASP A 190 35.59 1.27 -13.13
CA ASP A 190 36.92 0.85 -13.60
C ASP A 190 37.28 1.48 -14.97
N GLU A 191 36.30 1.69 -15.85
CA GLU A 191 36.48 2.37 -17.14
C GLU A 191 36.67 3.89 -17.00
N ASN A 192 36.01 4.53 -16.03
CA ASN A 192 36.12 5.97 -15.76
C ASN A 192 37.13 6.31 -14.64
N ARG A 193 37.97 5.35 -14.27
CA ARG A 193 38.95 5.44 -13.17
C ARG A 193 40.00 6.55 -13.36
N SER A 194 40.17 7.06 -14.58
CA SER A 194 41.04 8.20 -14.89
C SER A 194 40.49 9.56 -14.44
N LEU A 195 39.20 9.67 -14.11
CA LEU A 195 38.56 10.93 -13.70
C LEU A 195 38.44 11.12 -12.17
N GLN A 196 38.80 10.12 -11.37
CA GLN A 196 38.66 10.17 -9.90
C GLN A 196 40.01 9.98 -9.20
N PHE A 197 40.88 10.97 -9.35
CA PHE A 197 41.87 11.25 -8.31
C PHE A 197 41.12 11.73 -7.07
N LEU A 198 40.75 10.82 -6.16
CA LEU A 198 40.77 11.03 -4.71
C LEU A 198 40.47 9.70 -4.01
N ASN A 199 41.49 9.23 -3.30
CA ASN A 199 41.46 8.09 -2.40
C ASN A 199 40.32 8.19 -1.38
N ALA A 200 39.30 7.36 -1.53
CA ALA A 200 38.51 6.86 -0.40
C ALA A 200 38.31 5.36 -0.63
N LYS A 201 39.05 4.51 0.09
CA LYS A 201 38.67 3.09 0.20
C LYS A 201 37.25 3.06 0.76
N PRO A 202 36.25 2.50 0.07
CA PRO A 202 34.91 2.40 0.63
C PRO A 202 35.00 1.56 1.89
N LYS A 203 34.67 2.14 3.06
CA LYS A 203 34.46 1.35 4.27
C LYS A 203 33.33 0.37 3.95
N SER A 204 33.61 -0.92 4.12
CA SER A 204 32.65 -1.99 3.89
C SER A 204 31.42 -1.80 4.80
N ASN A 205 30.34 -1.27 4.23
CA ASN A 205 29.02 -1.17 4.86
C ASN A 205 28.27 -2.53 4.86
N ILE A 206 28.94 -3.61 4.42
CA ILE A 206 28.38 -4.95 4.23
C ILE A 206 27.83 -5.51 5.54
N LEU A 207 28.51 -5.30 6.67
CA LEU A 207 28.02 -5.72 7.98
C LEU A 207 26.78 -4.92 8.41
N LEU A 208 26.76 -3.61 8.16
CA LEU A 208 25.65 -2.74 8.53
C LEU A 208 24.40 -3.17 7.76
N SER A 209 24.52 -3.31 6.44
CA SER A 209 23.45 -3.81 5.57
C SER A 209 22.99 -5.22 5.99
N GLY A 210 23.93 -6.15 6.19
CA GLY A 210 23.61 -7.51 6.64
C GLY A 210 22.88 -7.55 7.98
N SER A 211 23.26 -6.66 8.91
CA SER A 211 22.63 -6.56 10.22
C SER A 211 21.22 -6.01 10.18
N ILE A 212 20.96 -5.01 9.32
CA ILE A 212 19.62 -4.47 9.09
C ILE A 212 18.71 -5.55 8.49
N VAL A 213 19.21 -6.27 7.48
CA VAL A 213 18.45 -7.33 6.80
C VAL A 213 18.15 -8.50 7.73
N SER A 214 19.14 -8.98 8.48
CA SER A 214 18.92 -10.04 9.47
C SER A 214 17.94 -9.61 10.55
N SER A 215 18.03 -8.37 11.05
CA SER A 215 17.13 -7.88 12.10
C SER A 215 15.68 -7.79 11.59
N ALA A 216 15.49 -7.34 10.35
CA ALA A 216 14.17 -7.28 9.72
C ALA A 216 13.55 -8.67 9.52
N ILE A 217 14.33 -9.64 9.06
CA ILE A 217 13.86 -11.04 8.90
C ILE A 217 13.52 -11.65 10.26
N PHE A 218 14.36 -11.44 11.27
CA PHE A 218 14.10 -11.94 12.62
C PHE A 218 12.78 -11.39 13.19
N VAL A 219 12.57 -10.07 13.11
CA VAL A 219 11.34 -9.42 13.58
C VAL A 219 10.11 -9.84 12.75
N GLY A 220 10.23 -9.98 11.43
CA GLY A 220 9.13 -10.50 10.61
C GLY A 220 8.75 -11.93 10.99
N SER A 221 9.74 -12.74 11.34
CA SER A 221 9.56 -14.16 11.70
C SER A 221 8.94 -14.34 13.08
N THR A 222 9.22 -13.45 14.04
CA THR A 222 8.54 -13.45 15.34
C THR A 222 7.06 -13.12 15.23
N VAL A 223 6.68 -12.25 14.30
CA VAL A 223 5.27 -11.96 14.02
C VAL A 223 4.59 -13.14 13.31
N LEU A 224 5.27 -13.78 12.36
CA LEU A 224 4.75 -14.96 11.64
C LEU A 224 4.61 -16.20 12.53
N TYR A 225 5.38 -16.30 13.61
CA TYR A 225 5.25 -17.37 14.61
C TYR A 225 3.82 -17.47 15.17
N ALA A 226 3.13 -16.33 15.31
CA ALA A 226 1.75 -16.27 15.80
C ALA A 226 0.68 -16.76 14.79
N SER A 227 1.05 -16.99 13.53
CA SER A 227 0.16 -17.57 12.51
C SER A 227 0.60 -18.97 12.08
N ASN A 228 1.90 -19.23 12.02
CA ASN A 228 2.47 -20.52 11.66
C ASN A 228 3.84 -20.69 12.34
N GLU A 229 3.88 -21.59 13.33
CA GLU A 229 5.05 -21.87 14.16
C GLU A 229 6.28 -22.29 13.33
N LEU A 230 6.08 -23.15 12.33
CA LEU A 230 7.15 -23.65 11.46
C LEU A 230 7.76 -22.52 10.61
N LEU A 231 6.92 -21.65 10.03
CA LEU A 231 7.38 -20.50 9.25
C LEU A 231 8.10 -19.47 10.12
N GLY A 232 7.65 -19.26 11.35
CA GLY A 232 8.31 -18.38 12.32
C GLY A 232 9.70 -18.89 12.71
N ILE A 233 9.83 -20.17 13.06
CA ILE A 233 11.12 -20.76 13.47
C ILE A 233 12.12 -20.78 12.30
N THR A 234 11.67 -21.22 11.12
CA THR A 234 12.54 -21.26 9.92
C THR A 234 13.02 -19.87 9.52
N GLY A 235 12.15 -18.85 9.62
CA GLY A 235 12.50 -17.46 9.41
C GLY A 235 13.53 -16.92 10.42
N MET A 236 13.38 -17.23 11.72
CA MET A 236 14.37 -16.84 12.74
C MET A 236 15.73 -17.48 12.51
N ILE A 237 15.77 -18.78 12.19
CA ILE A 237 17.03 -19.49 11.91
C ILE A 237 17.72 -18.91 10.68
N SER A 238 16.98 -18.65 9.59
CA SER A 238 17.54 -18.05 8.38
C SER A 238 18.13 -16.66 8.63
N SER A 239 17.54 -15.85 9.50
CA SER A 239 18.11 -14.55 9.87
C SER A 239 19.48 -14.68 10.54
N LEU A 240 19.63 -15.62 11.48
CA LEU A 240 20.90 -15.88 12.17
C LEU A 240 21.98 -16.37 11.22
N ILE A 241 21.60 -17.21 10.24
CA ILE A 241 22.49 -17.68 9.18
C ILE A 241 22.96 -16.49 8.32
N ILE A 242 22.03 -15.63 7.89
CA ILE A 242 22.34 -14.43 7.09
C ILE A 242 23.30 -13.52 7.87
N MET A 243 23.03 -13.21 9.14
CA MET A 243 23.94 -12.41 9.97
C MET A 243 25.34 -13.03 10.06
N SER A 244 25.41 -14.35 10.22
CA SER A 244 26.67 -15.09 10.31
C SER A 244 27.47 -14.99 9.00
N ILE A 245 26.80 -15.15 7.86
CA ILE A 245 27.39 -14.98 6.53
C ILE A 245 27.97 -13.56 6.38
N PHE A 246 27.18 -12.52 6.65
CA PHE A 246 27.62 -11.13 6.55
C PHE A 246 28.76 -10.79 7.52
N THR A 247 28.79 -11.44 8.69
CA THR A 247 29.88 -11.30 9.67
C THR A 247 31.17 -11.95 9.20
N ILE A 248 31.08 -13.09 8.49
CA ILE A 248 32.23 -13.78 7.88
C ILE A 248 32.79 -12.97 6.71
N PHE A 249 31.93 -12.46 5.83
CA PHE A 249 32.31 -11.61 4.69
C PHE A 249 32.90 -10.25 5.06
N ARG A 250 32.86 -9.85 6.35
CA ARG A 250 33.58 -8.66 6.85
C ARG A 250 35.10 -8.86 6.90
N LYS A 251 35.56 -10.11 7.08
CA LYS A 251 36.98 -10.42 7.32
C LYS A 251 37.81 -10.60 6.04
N HIS A 252 37.18 -10.62 4.87
CA HIS A 252 37.81 -10.74 3.56
C HIS A 252 37.52 -9.49 2.72
#